data_AF-A0A2B4SHQ5-F1
#
_entry.id   AF-A0A2B4SHQ5-F1
#
_cell.length_a   1.000
_cell.length_b   1.000
_cell.length_c   1.000
_cell.angle_alpha   90.00
_cell.angle_beta   90.00
_cell.angle_gamma   90.00
#
_symmetry.space_group_name_H-M   'P 1'
#
loop_
_entity.id
_entity.type
_entity.pdbx_description
1 polymer ?
#
loop_
_entity_poly.entity_id
_entity_poly.type
_entity_poly.pdbx_seq_one_letter_code
_entity_poly.pdbx_strand_id
1 'polypeptide(L)'
;MDQVVEFAQNLSQSSSSDIMEKDLKLGIVVSEGINPDQYKLEGLDQTLKAGVEAEFLLSPMVGGYSTQTDLKEQVEVTVEPTEDVTEVVVCDGQSGKLLLKFTPKVPVSYNIEAKISGDKLPTSPFTVVAIPREIVVIGELDSKLLNGEELQRLFRIAINTMEEMAITDISRHCIFLFDKAGTLVRKTGGHGEIAGKFYHPHGMAFVSDNDILVADSSNHRIQKIDVYTGKCVQTFGKYGRAKGEFAQKSDVYFDQERRTACNRGI
;
A
#
# COMPACT_ATOMS: atom_id res chain seq x y z
N MET A 1 -25.46 36.27 -45.69
CA MET A 1 -25.01 34.86 -45.55
C MET A 1 -23.78 34.59 -46.42
N ASP A 2 -22.98 35.62 -46.70
CA ASP A 2 -21.62 35.86 -46.19
C ASP A 2 -20.65 34.68 -46.29
N GLN A 3 -20.29 34.44 -47.55
CA GLN A 3 -18.93 34.46 -48.10
C GLN A 3 -17.89 33.50 -47.49
N VAL A 4 -17.93 32.30 -48.06
CA VAL A 4 -16.78 31.44 -48.30
C VAL A 4 -16.04 31.98 -49.56
N VAL A 5 -14.70 31.96 -49.53
CA VAL A 5 -13.76 32.06 -50.68
C VAL A 5 -13.36 33.48 -51.14
N GLU A 6 -12.34 34.02 -50.48
CA GLU A 6 -11.38 35.04 -50.96
C GLU A 6 -10.11 34.79 -50.10
N PHE A 7 -8.86 34.76 -50.53
CA PHE A 7 -8.20 35.25 -51.73
C PHE A 7 -6.86 34.50 -51.80
N ALA A 8 -6.79 33.39 -52.52
CA ALA A 8 -5.53 32.82 -52.97
C ALA A 8 -5.41 33.09 -54.47
N GLN A 9 -4.31 33.75 -54.85
CA GLN A 9 -3.81 33.89 -56.22
C GLN A 9 -4.65 34.77 -57.17
N ASN A 10 -4.36 36.07 -57.17
CA ASN A 10 -3.88 36.79 -58.37
C ASN A 10 -3.92 38.30 -58.11
N LEU A 11 -2.75 38.92 -58.01
CA LEU A 11 -2.30 39.88 -59.04
C LEU A 11 -0.96 40.46 -58.59
N SER A 12 0.06 40.04 -59.33
CA SER A 12 1.28 40.80 -59.56
C SER A 12 1.00 42.29 -59.83
N GLN A 13 1.93 43.12 -59.36
CA GLN A 13 2.20 44.51 -59.72
C GLN A 13 1.47 45.60 -58.91
N SER A 14 2.13 46.10 -57.85
CA SER A 14 2.68 47.47 -57.87
C SER A 14 3.49 47.79 -56.60
N SER A 15 4.77 48.11 -56.81
CA SER A 15 5.72 48.90 -55.99
C SER A 15 5.34 49.31 -54.56
N SER A 16 6.22 49.05 -53.58
CA SER A 16 7.36 49.95 -53.29
C SER A 16 8.08 49.51 -52.01
N SER A 17 9.39 49.30 -52.15
CA SER A 17 10.46 49.54 -51.16
C SER A 17 10.40 48.90 -49.76
N ASP A 18 11.44 48.08 -49.52
CA ASP A 18 12.05 47.71 -48.24
C ASP A 18 11.25 46.67 -47.41
N ILE A 19 11.72 45.44 -47.24
CA ILE A 19 12.79 45.08 -46.29
C ILE A 19 13.37 43.70 -46.66
N MET A 20 14.69 43.59 -46.52
CA MET A 20 15.56 42.45 -46.82
C MET A 20 15.07 41.09 -46.27
N GLU A 21 15.09 40.05 -47.12
CA GLU A 21 15.19 38.65 -46.70
C GLU A 21 16.51 38.46 -45.95
N LYS A 22 16.41 38.18 -44.64
CA LYS A 22 17.50 37.62 -43.86
C LYS A 22 17.16 36.17 -43.52
N ASP A 23 18.04 35.29 -43.99
CA ASP A 23 18.16 33.87 -43.67
C ASP A 23 17.59 33.48 -42.29
N LEU A 24 16.44 32.81 -42.29
CA LEU A 24 15.93 32.10 -41.11
C LEU A 24 16.76 30.84 -40.91
N LYS A 25 17.85 30.95 -40.13
CA LYS A 25 18.52 29.79 -39.56
C LYS A 25 17.56 29.10 -38.60
N LEU A 26 17.33 27.80 -38.79
CA LEU A 26 16.68 26.94 -37.79
C LEU A 26 17.38 27.15 -36.45
N GLY A 27 16.68 27.82 -35.53
CA GLY A 27 17.14 27.97 -34.16
C GLY A 27 17.17 26.61 -33.51
N ILE A 28 18.29 26.28 -32.88
CA ILE A 28 18.34 25.22 -31.87
C ILE A 28 17.28 25.58 -30.84
N VAL A 29 16.25 24.76 -30.70
CA VAL A 29 15.37 24.82 -29.53
C VAL A 29 16.23 24.35 -28.37
N VAL A 30 16.88 25.30 -27.71
CA VAL A 30 17.40 25.06 -26.37
C VAL A 30 16.15 24.82 -25.53
N SER A 31 15.93 23.58 -25.10
CA SER A 31 15.00 23.34 -24.00
C SER A 31 15.50 24.22 -22.87
N GLU A 32 14.75 25.27 -22.49
CA GLU A 32 15.07 26.04 -21.31
C GLU A 32 15.26 25.04 -20.16
N GLY A 33 16.48 24.98 -19.61
CA GLY A 33 16.78 24.05 -18.53
C GLY A 33 15.84 24.33 -17.38
N ILE A 34 15.29 23.29 -16.77
CA ILE A 34 14.42 23.44 -15.60
C ILE A 34 15.28 24.07 -14.50
N ASN A 35 14.88 25.25 -14.03
CA ASN A 35 15.58 25.91 -12.93
C ASN A 35 15.12 25.29 -11.59
N PRO A 36 16.00 24.61 -10.84
CA PRO A 36 15.65 24.01 -9.55
C PRO A 36 15.15 25.04 -8.51
N ASP A 37 15.56 26.32 -8.63
CA ASP A 37 15.14 27.40 -7.73
C ASP A 37 13.63 27.68 -7.81
N GLN A 38 12.97 27.24 -8.89
CA GLN A 38 11.53 27.36 -9.05
C GLN A 38 10.77 26.24 -8.34
N TYR A 39 11.45 25.30 -7.69
CA TYR A 39 10.84 24.16 -7.02
C TYR A 39 11.22 24.11 -5.54
N LYS A 40 10.27 23.69 -4.72
CA LYS A 40 10.47 23.46 -3.30
C LYS A 40 10.01 22.06 -2.93
N LEU A 41 10.70 21.48 -1.96
CA LEU A 41 10.26 20.24 -1.35
C LEU A 41 9.51 20.54 -0.04
N GLU A 42 8.31 20.00 0.07
CA GLU A 42 7.41 20.14 1.23
C GLU A 42 7.40 18.86 2.07
N GLY A 43 6.99 18.97 3.34
CA GLY A 43 7.00 17.86 4.29
C GLY A 43 8.34 17.66 5.00
N LEU A 44 9.19 18.69 5.06
CA LEU A 44 10.52 18.61 5.70
C LEU A 44 10.45 18.65 7.24
N ASP A 45 9.35 19.15 7.79
CA ASP A 45 9.07 19.30 9.21
C ASP A 45 8.45 18.06 9.86
N GLN A 46 8.17 17.02 9.07
CA GLN A 46 7.58 15.79 9.57
C GLN A 46 8.59 14.94 10.35
N THR A 47 8.12 14.30 11.42
CA THR A 47 8.86 13.23 12.10
C THR A 47 8.50 11.89 11.45
N LEU A 48 9.48 11.23 10.85
CA LEU A 48 9.27 9.92 10.21
C LEU A 48 9.14 8.81 11.25
N LYS A 49 8.54 7.68 10.87
CA LYS A 49 8.47 6.48 11.70
C LYS A 49 9.08 5.31 10.96
N ALA A 50 9.95 4.57 11.62
CA ALA A 50 10.51 3.34 11.06
C ALA A 50 9.36 2.36 10.68
N GLY A 51 9.40 1.86 9.45
CA GLY A 51 8.42 0.96 8.86
C GLY A 51 7.12 1.62 8.38
N VAL A 52 7.05 2.95 8.27
CA VAL A 52 5.92 3.71 7.70
C VAL A 52 6.41 4.46 6.46
N GLU A 53 5.68 4.36 5.35
CA GLU A 53 6.02 5.09 4.12
C GLU A 53 5.99 6.60 4.38
N ALA A 54 7.11 7.25 4.09
CA ALA A 54 7.29 8.69 4.14
C ALA A 54 6.94 9.29 2.77
N GLU A 55 6.29 10.44 2.78
CA GLU A 55 5.90 11.17 1.58
C GLU A 55 6.42 12.61 1.63
N PHE A 56 7.08 13.05 0.56
CA PHE A 56 7.53 14.43 0.38
C PHE A 56 7.00 14.96 -0.94
N LEU A 57 6.57 16.22 -0.96
CA LEU A 57 5.91 16.81 -2.12
C LEU A 57 6.80 17.84 -2.78
N LEU A 58 7.21 17.58 -4.02
CA LEU A 58 7.95 18.53 -4.84
C LEU A 58 6.95 19.41 -5.59
N SER A 59 6.92 20.69 -5.24
CA SER A 59 5.98 21.67 -5.79
C SER A 59 6.72 22.79 -6.53
N PRO A 60 6.20 23.28 -7.66
CA PRO A 60 6.64 24.56 -8.22
C PRO A 60 6.29 25.72 -7.26
N MET A 61 7.20 26.67 -7.07
CA MET A 61 7.05 27.84 -6.21
C MET A 61 6.20 28.94 -6.86
N VAL A 62 6.18 29.01 -8.18
CA VAL A 62 5.34 29.94 -8.96
C VAL A 62 4.23 29.13 -9.62
N GLY A 63 3.02 29.67 -9.73
CA GLY A 63 1.84 29.02 -10.34
C GLY A 63 1.95 28.70 -11.84
N GLY A 64 3.17 28.49 -12.33
CA GLY A 64 3.43 27.92 -13.64
C GLY A 64 3.07 26.44 -13.62
N TYR A 65 2.11 26.07 -14.46
CA TYR A 65 1.91 24.68 -14.83
C TYR A 65 3.17 24.22 -15.58
N SER A 66 3.96 23.35 -14.96
CA SER A 66 4.92 22.53 -15.68
C SER A 66 4.11 21.63 -16.62
N THR A 67 4.02 22.01 -17.89
CA THR A 67 3.48 21.15 -18.97
C THR A 67 4.50 20.13 -19.45
N GLN A 68 5.65 20.05 -18.78
CA GLN A 68 6.78 19.24 -19.20
C GLN A 68 6.58 17.81 -18.70
N THR A 69 6.38 16.91 -19.65
CA THR A 69 5.98 15.51 -19.47
C THR A 69 7.07 14.67 -18.80
N ASP A 70 8.30 15.20 -18.72
CA ASP A 70 9.51 14.45 -18.34
C ASP A 70 10.17 14.99 -17.05
N LEU A 71 9.50 15.85 -16.27
CA LEU A 71 10.07 16.39 -15.01
C LEU A 71 10.46 15.24 -14.06
N LYS A 72 9.63 14.19 -14.00
CA LYS A 72 9.85 13.00 -13.17
C LYS A 72 11.16 12.28 -13.50
N GLU A 73 11.53 12.21 -14.78
CA GLU A 73 12.75 11.54 -15.23
C GLU A 73 14.03 12.33 -14.92
N GLN A 74 13.88 13.63 -14.67
CA GLN A 74 14.98 14.54 -14.34
C GLN A 74 15.15 14.75 -12.84
N VAL A 75 14.23 14.23 -12.01
CA VAL A 75 14.30 14.32 -10.56
C VAL A 75 15.11 13.16 -10.02
N GLU A 76 16.22 13.49 -9.36
CA GLU A 76 17.08 12.52 -8.67
C GLU A 76 16.97 12.75 -7.17
N VAL A 77 16.68 11.70 -6.42
CA VAL A 77 16.54 11.76 -4.96
C VAL A 77 17.33 10.64 -4.33
N THR A 78 18.30 11.01 -3.50
CA THR A 78 19.12 10.07 -2.74
C THR A 78 18.84 10.24 -1.26
N VAL A 79 18.68 9.11 -0.56
CA VAL A 79 18.46 9.07 0.89
C VAL A 79 19.57 8.24 1.52
N GLU A 80 20.33 8.84 2.44
CA GLU A 80 21.41 8.18 3.16
C GLU A 80 21.04 7.97 4.63
N PRO A 81 21.31 6.80 5.23
CA PRO A 81 21.93 5.61 4.62
C PRO A 81 20.98 4.85 3.67
N THR A 82 21.46 4.49 2.47
CA THR A 82 20.65 3.83 1.43
C THR A 82 20.24 2.40 1.81
N GLU A 83 21.05 1.71 2.62
CA GLU A 83 20.75 0.36 3.13
C GLU A 83 19.54 0.34 4.08
N ASP A 84 19.28 1.46 4.74
CA ASP A 84 18.26 1.62 5.77
C ASP A 84 16.92 2.12 5.21
N VAL A 85 16.79 2.28 3.90
CA VAL A 85 15.53 2.68 3.26
C VAL A 85 15.08 1.69 2.20
N THR A 86 13.78 1.69 1.89
CA THR A 86 13.32 1.09 0.62
C THR A 86 13.82 1.93 -0.55
N GLU A 87 13.70 1.40 -1.76
CA GLU A 87 13.88 2.20 -2.97
C GLU A 87 13.06 3.49 -2.89
N VAL A 88 13.68 4.58 -3.32
CA VAL A 88 13.05 5.90 -3.41
C VAL A 88 12.26 5.95 -4.71
N VAL A 89 10.96 6.16 -4.60
CA VAL A 89 10.06 6.20 -5.74
C VAL A 89 9.60 7.63 -5.97
N VAL A 90 9.73 8.12 -7.19
CA VAL A 90 9.13 9.38 -7.65
C VAL A 90 7.84 9.03 -8.39
N CYS A 91 6.74 9.65 -7.99
CA CYS A 91 5.41 9.46 -8.59
C CYS A 91 4.83 10.79 -9.06
N ASP A 92 3.96 10.73 -10.07
CA ASP A 92 3.19 11.89 -10.50
C ASP A 92 2.13 12.23 -9.44
N GLY A 93 2.11 13.49 -9.02
CA GLY A 93 1.11 14.06 -8.13
C GLY A 93 0.06 14.86 -8.88
N GLN A 94 -0.86 15.48 -8.13
CA GLN A 94 -1.87 16.38 -8.71
C GLN A 94 -1.23 17.74 -9.06
N SER A 95 -1.73 18.37 -10.13
CA SER A 95 -1.40 19.76 -10.50
C SER A 95 0.09 20.01 -10.78
N GLY A 96 0.78 19.08 -11.44
CA GLY A 96 2.20 19.24 -11.83
C GLY A 96 3.19 19.11 -10.66
N LYS A 97 2.74 18.57 -9.53
CA LYS A 97 3.58 18.22 -8.38
C LYS A 97 4.10 16.79 -8.53
N LEU A 98 5.23 16.49 -7.90
CA LEU A 98 5.77 15.14 -7.80
C LEU A 98 5.79 14.67 -6.35
N LEU A 99 5.49 13.39 -6.14
CA LEU A 99 5.45 12.76 -4.83
C LEU A 99 6.67 11.85 -4.70
N LEU A 100 7.51 12.12 -3.71
CA LEU A 100 8.67 11.31 -3.36
C LEU A 100 8.30 10.38 -2.23
N LYS A 101 8.56 9.08 -2.39
CA LYS A 101 8.20 8.04 -1.44
C LYS A 101 9.39 7.18 -1.07
N PHE A 102 9.56 6.91 0.22
CA PHE A 102 10.43 5.84 0.70
C PHE A 102 9.99 5.41 2.10
N THR A 103 10.37 4.20 2.54
CA THR A 103 10.11 3.73 3.90
C THR A 103 11.44 3.61 4.66
N PRO A 104 11.66 4.36 5.75
CA PRO A 104 12.81 4.15 6.64
C PRO A 104 12.64 2.82 7.37
N LYS A 105 13.68 1.98 7.37
CA LYS A 105 13.65 0.65 8.01
C LYS A 105 14.02 0.72 9.49
N VAL A 106 14.87 1.67 9.86
CA VAL A 106 15.40 1.81 11.23
C VAL A 106 15.25 3.24 11.76
N PRO A 107 15.16 3.42 13.09
CA PRO A 107 14.99 4.73 13.72
C PRO A 107 16.32 5.48 13.83
N VAL A 108 16.66 6.21 12.77
CA VAL A 108 17.89 7.01 12.67
C VAL A 108 17.60 8.35 11.97
N SER A 109 18.63 9.17 11.87
CA SER A 109 18.61 10.38 11.06
C SER A 109 18.93 10.03 9.61
N TYR A 110 18.16 10.54 8.66
CA TYR A 110 18.37 10.37 7.23
C TYR A 110 18.73 11.70 6.58
N ASN A 111 19.70 11.67 5.68
CA ASN A 111 20.06 12.80 4.84
C ASN A 111 19.44 12.61 3.46
N ILE A 112 18.66 13.59 3.01
CA ILE A 112 17.94 13.54 1.75
C ILE A 112 18.49 14.64 0.85
N GLU A 113 19.00 14.22 -0.31
CA GLU A 113 19.44 15.12 -1.37
C GLU A 113 18.53 14.95 -2.57
N ALA A 114 17.87 16.04 -2.96
CA ALA A 114 17.03 16.13 -4.15
C ALA A 114 17.68 17.08 -5.18
N LYS A 115 17.65 16.66 -6.44
CA LYS A 115 18.17 17.38 -7.61
C LYS A 115 17.14 17.37 -8.73
N ILE A 116 17.21 18.39 -9.59
CA ILE A 116 16.53 18.43 -10.88
C ILE A 116 17.60 18.63 -11.95
N SER A 117 17.67 17.73 -12.92
CA SER A 117 18.62 17.79 -14.05
C SER A 117 20.09 17.90 -13.60
N GLY A 118 20.43 17.27 -12.46
CA GLY A 118 21.76 17.30 -11.85
C GLY A 118 22.02 18.43 -10.85
N ASP A 119 21.20 19.49 -10.86
CA ASP A 119 21.36 20.65 -9.97
C ASP A 119 20.53 20.50 -8.69
N LYS A 120 21.11 20.88 -7.54
CA LYS A 120 20.46 20.71 -6.22
C LYS A 120 19.30 21.68 -6.04
N LEU A 121 18.22 21.20 -5.40
CA LEU A 121 17.15 22.08 -4.94
C LEU A 121 17.66 23.06 -3.87
N PRO A 122 17.05 24.25 -3.71
CA PRO A 122 17.45 25.23 -2.69
C PRO A 122 17.41 24.69 -1.25
N THR A 123 16.53 23.73 -0.97
CA THR A 123 16.35 23.12 0.36
C THR A 123 17.19 21.86 0.55
N SER A 124 18.09 21.53 -0.39
CA SER A 124 18.83 20.26 -0.47
C SER A 124 20.33 20.47 -0.17
N PRO A 125 20.98 19.58 0.61
CA PRO A 125 20.40 18.44 1.31
C PRO A 125 19.69 18.85 2.60
N PHE A 126 18.81 17.99 3.10
CA PHE A 126 18.11 18.19 4.37
C PHE A 126 18.04 16.92 5.18
N THR A 127 17.89 17.08 6.49
CA THR A 127 17.92 15.97 7.44
C THR A 127 16.55 15.78 8.07
N VAL A 128 16.09 14.52 8.09
CA VAL A 128 14.85 14.10 8.77
C VAL A 128 15.14 12.98 9.75
N VAL A 129 14.43 12.95 10.87
CA VAL A 129 14.62 11.92 11.90
C VAL A 129 13.47 10.93 11.81
N ALA A 130 13.81 9.64 11.72
CA ALA A 130 12.86 8.56 11.95
C ALA A 130 12.93 8.10 13.40
N ILE A 131 11.78 8.04 14.05
CA ILE A 131 11.64 7.50 15.40
C ILE A 131 11.16 6.04 15.37
N PRO A 132 11.39 5.27 16.45
CA PRO A 132 10.84 3.93 16.55
C PRO A 132 9.32 3.95 16.42
N ARG A 133 8.76 2.90 15.82
CA ARG A 133 7.31 2.69 15.85
C ARG A 133 6.92 2.27 17.27
N GLU A 134 6.15 3.11 17.94
CA GLU A 134 5.60 2.77 19.25
C GLU A 134 4.45 1.77 19.11
N ILE A 135 4.56 0.65 19.81
CA ILE A 135 3.41 -0.22 20.07
C ILE A 135 2.68 0.38 21.27
N VAL A 136 1.57 1.06 20.99
CA VAL A 136 0.72 1.63 22.02
C VAL A 136 -0.35 0.61 22.36
N VAL A 137 -0.40 0.19 23.63
CA VAL A 137 -1.52 -0.61 24.15
C VAL A 137 -2.70 0.34 24.30
N ILE A 138 -3.66 0.25 23.38
CA ILE A 138 -4.87 1.10 23.38
C ILE A 138 -5.99 0.57 24.28
N GLY A 139 -5.84 -0.66 24.77
CA GLY A 139 -6.79 -1.31 25.65
C GLY A 139 -6.40 -2.76 25.93
N GLU A 140 -7.05 -3.34 26.94
CA GLU A 140 -6.96 -4.76 27.26
C GLU A 140 -8.27 -5.43 26.89
N LEU A 141 -8.20 -6.67 26.42
CA LEU A 141 -9.39 -7.46 26.08
C LEU A 141 -10.04 -7.97 27.38
N ASP A 142 -10.90 -7.13 27.97
CA ASP A 142 -11.53 -7.39 29.26
C ASP A 142 -12.88 -8.13 29.15
N SER A 143 -13.45 -8.49 30.31
CA SER A 143 -14.70 -9.24 30.38
C SER A 143 -15.91 -8.53 29.75
N LYS A 144 -15.89 -7.19 29.66
CA LYS A 144 -16.96 -6.42 29.03
C LYS A 144 -16.88 -6.55 27.52
N LEU A 145 -15.68 -6.37 26.97
CA LEU A 145 -15.44 -6.56 25.54
C LEU A 145 -15.70 -8.00 25.10
N LEU A 146 -15.47 -8.97 25.98
CA LEU A 146 -15.71 -10.39 25.73
C LEU A 146 -17.17 -10.83 25.92
N ASN A 147 -18.08 -9.95 26.36
CA ASN A 147 -19.48 -10.32 26.66
C ASN A 147 -19.60 -11.54 27.60
N GLY A 148 -18.70 -11.65 28.57
CA GLY A 148 -18.66 -12.78 29.52
C GLY A 148 -18.03 -14.08 28.98
N GLU A 149 -17.55 -14.09 27.74
CA GLU A 149 -16.72 -15.19 27.24
C GLU A 149 -15.35 -15.18 27.91
N GLU A 150 -14.79 -16.36 28.15
CA GLU A 150 -13.41 -16.48 28.63
C GLU A 150 -12.51 -16.95 27.50
N LEU A 151 -11.27 -16.49 27.50
CA LEU A 151 -10.24 -16.95 26.59
C LEU A 151 -9.38 -17.97 27.33
N GLN A 152 -9.00 -19.05 26.65
CA GLN A 152 -8.09 -20.05 27.22
C GLN A 152 -6.75 -20.07 26.49
N ARG A 153 -6.75 -20.33 25.18
CA ARG A 153 -5.50 -20.47 24.43
C ARG A 153 -5.65 -19.91 23.03
N LEU A 154 -5.46 -18.60 22.93
CA LEU A 154 -5.41 -17.91 21.65
C LEU A 154 -4.19 -18.36 20.84
N PHE A 155 -4.33 -18.49 19.52
CA PHE A 155 -3.23 -19.01 18.68
C PHE A 155 -3.01 -18.23 17.38
N ARG A 156 -4.04 -18.06 16.53
CA ARG A 156 -3.95 -17.26 15.30
C ARG A 156 -4.89 -16.07 15.35
N ILE A 157 -4.48 -15.00 14.68
CA ILE A 157 -5.28 -13.81 14.37
C ILE A 157 -5.31 -13.61 12.85
N ALA A 158 -6.45 -13.19 12.33
CA ALA A 158 -6.62 -12.72 10.96
C ALA A 158 -7.44 -11.42 10.97
N ILE A 159 -7.19 -10.54 10.00
CA ILE A 159 -7.86 -9.24 9.88
C ILE A 159 -8.46 -9.13 8.47
N ASN A 160 -9.70 -8.67 8.35
CA ASN A 160 -10.36 -8.44 7.06
C ASN A 160 -10.21 -6.98 6.60
N THR A 161 -10.79 -6.62 5.44
CA THR A 161 -10.66 -5.24 4.92
C THR A 161 -11.53 -4.23 5.66
N MET A 162 -12.44 -4.71 6.49
CA MET A 162 -13.26 -3.91 7.41
C MET A 162 -12.59 -3.70 8.78
N GLU A 163 -11.32 -4.12 8.95
CA GLU A 163 -10.54 -4.04 10.20
C GLU A 163 -11.12 -4.87 11.35
N GLU A 164 -11.94 -5.89 11.05
CA GLU A 164 -12.41 -6.84 12.04
C GLU A 164 -11.37 -7.94 12.25
N MET A 165 -11.25 -8.39 13.50
CA MET A 165 -10.23 -9.35 13.92
C MET A 165 -10.88 -10.69 14.26
N ALA A 166 -10.48 -11.75 13.56
CA ALA A 166 -10.83 -13.12 13.94
C ALA A 166 -9.67 -13.77 14.70
N ILE A 167 -9.94 -14.35 15.87
CA ILE A 167 -8.95 -14.98 16.75
C ILE A 167 -9.38 -16.42 17.09
N THR A 168 -8.47 -17.38 16.95
CA THR A 168 -8.73 -18.79 17.25
C THR A 168 -8.38 -19.07 18.69
N ASP A 169 -9.29 -19.73 19.40
CA ASP A 169 -8.99 -20.36 20.68
C ASP A 169 -8.92 -21.88 20.49
N ILE A 170 -7.72 -22.43 20.53
CA ILE A 170 -7.48 -23.84 20.23
C ILE A 170 -8.02 -24.76 21.33
N SER A 171 -8.01 -24.30 22.59
CA SER A 171 -8.49 -25.09 23.74
C SER A 171 -10.01 -25.05 23.85
N ARG A 172 -10.64 -23.92 23.51
CA ARG A 172 -12.11 -23.83 23.42
C ARG A 172 -12.68 -24.32 22.10
N HIS A 173 -11.80 -24.65 21.14
CA HIS A 173 -12.16 -25.13 19.80
C HIS A 173 -13.11 -24.18 19.08
N CYS A 174 -12.85 -22.88 19.15
CA CYS A 174 -13.71 -21.85 18.57
C CYS A 174 -12.92 -20.70 17.97
N ILE A 175 -13.65 -19.84 17.27
CA ILE A 175 -13.15 -18.59 16.71
C ILE A 175 -13.99 -17.47 17.32
N PHE A 176 -13.31 -16.40 17.73
CA PHE A 176 -13.91 -15.16 18.16
C PHE A 176 -13.73 -14.12 17.05
N LEU A 177 -14.80 -13.41 16.71
CA LEU A 177 -14.80 -12.26 15.81
C LEU A 177 -14.95 -10.99 16.65
N PHE A 178 -14.01 -10.07 16.51
CA PHE A 178 -14.01 -8.77 17.15
C PHE A 178 -14.13 -7.67 16.11
N ASP A 179 -14.80 -6.58 16.46
CA ASP A 179 -14.79 -5.37 15.65
C ASP A 179 -13.44 -4.63 15.76
N LYS A 180 -13.28 -3.55 15.00
CA LYS A 180 -12.08 -2.70 15.03
C LYS A 180 -11.79 -2.05 16.39
N ALA A 181 -12.80 -1.95 17.26
CA ALA A 181 -12.65 -1.44 18.62
C ALA A 181 -12.27 -2.54 19.63
N GLY A 182 -12.20 -3.80 19.18
CA GLY A 182 -11.90 -4.96 20.02
C GLY A 182 -13.12 -5.51 20.78
N THR A 183 -14.34 -5.08 20.44
CA THR A 183 -15.57 -5.62 21.04
C THR A 183 -15.92 -6.95 20.39
N LEU A 184 -16.26 -7.96 21.20
CA LEU A 184 -16.67 -9.26 20.70
C LEU A 184 -18.00 -9.15 19.95
N VAL A 185 -17.95 -9.41 18.65
CA VAL A 185 -19.11 -9.50 17.77
C VAL A 185 -19.72 -10.89 17.84
N ARG A 186 -18.89 -11.94 17.77
CA ARG A 186 -19.39 -13.32 17.71
C ARG A 186 -18.37 -14.35 18.17
N LYS A 187 -18.87 -15.41 18.79
CA LYS A 187 -18.16 -16.68 18.93
C LYS A 187 -18.78 -17.73 18.01
N THR A 188 -17.93 -18.42 17.25
CA THR A 188 -18.34 -19.49 16.33
C THR A 188 -17.54 -20.76 16.63
N GLY A 189 -18.22 -21.92 16.65
CA GLY A 189 -17.57 -23.21 16.84
C GLY A 189 -17.93 -23.91 18.15
N GLY A 190 -16.91 -24.52 18.75
CA GLY A 190 -16.97 -25.47 19.86
C GLY A 190 -16.47 -26.85 19.43
N HIS A 191 -16.16 -27.68 20.43
CA HIS A 191 -15.68 -29.04 20.20
C HIS A 191 -16.63 -29.85 19.30
N GLY A 192 -16.09 -30.55 18.30
CA GLY A 192 -16.82 -31.59 17.57
C GLY A 192 -16.35 -31.78 16.13
N GLU A 193 -16.98 -32.75 15.47
CA GLU A 193 -16.63 -33.21 14.12
C GLU A 193 -17.65 -32.81 13.04
N ILE A 194 -18.80 -32.25 13.44
CA ILE A 194 -19.83 -31.79 12.49
C ILE A 194 -19.45 -30.46 11.84
N ALA A 195 -20.11 -30.10 10.75
CA ALA A 195 -19.90 -28.83 10.07
C ALA A 195 -20.15 -27.64 11.02
N GLY A 196 -19.21 -26.69 11.07
CA GLY A 196 -19.26 -25.55 11.99
C GLY A 196 -18.80 -25.85 13.43
N LYS A 197 -18.33 -27.07 13.71
CA LYS A 197 -17.58 -27.44 14.93
C LYS A 197 -16.12 -27.74 14.59
N PHE A 198 -15.25 -27.62 15.59
CA PHE A 198 -13.81 -27.75 15.41
C PHE A 198 -13.20 -28.69 16.45
N TYR A 199 -12.01 -29.20 16.11
CA TYR A 199 -11.14 -29.90 17.03
C TYR A 199 -9.69 -29.41 16.85
N HIS A 200 -9.28 -28.53 17.77
CA HIS A 200 -8.03 -27.74 17.73
C HIS A 200 -7.84 -26.97 16.41
N PRO A 201 -8.62 -25.90 16.16
CA PRO A 201 -8.48 -25.08 14.96
C PRO A 201 -7.18 -24.25 15.03
N HIS A 202 -6.12 -24.68 14.35
CA HIS A 202 -4.79 -24.08 14.45
C HIS A 202 -4.52 -22.97 13.44
N GLY A 203 -5.22 -22.94 12.32
CA GLY A 203 -4.98 -21.98 11.24
C GLY A 203 -6.26 -21.27 10.84
N MET A 204 -6.15 -20.00 10.48
CA MET A 204 -7.27 -19.30 9.83
C MET A 204 -6.79 -18.20 8.90
N ALA A 205 -7.59 -17.91 7.88
CA ALA A 205 -7.41 -16.70 7.10
C ALA A 205 -8.71 -16.30 6.37
N PHE A 206 -8.98 -14.99 6.31
CA PHE A 206 -10.14 -14.43 5.60
C PHE A 206 -9.97 -14.61 4.08
N VAL A 207 -11.00 -15.17 3.43
CA VAL A 207 -11.09 -15.21 1.95
C VAL A 207 -11.96 -14.08 1.39
N SER A 208 -12.81 -13.50 2.23
CA SER A 208 -13.57 -12.27 2.01
C SER A 208 -13.85 -11.65 3.38
N ASP A 209 -14.50 -10.48 3.43
CA ASP A 209 -14.86 -9.88 4.73
C ASP A 209 -15.80 -10.75 5.57
N ASN A 210 -16.59 -11.61 4.91
CA ASN A 210 -17.58 -12.45 5.58
C ASN A 210 -17.13 -13.89 5.79
N ASP A 211 -16.17 -14.37 5.00
CA ASP A 211 -15.82 -15.78 4.96
C ASP A 211 -14.38 -16.02 5.40
N ILE A 212 -14.21 -17.02 6.25
CA ILE A 212 -12.89 -17.43 6.76
C ILE A 212 -12.63 -18.90 6.49
N LEU A 213 -11.43 -19.23 6.02
CA LEU A 213 -10.96 -20.61 5.99
C LEU A 213 -10.33 -20.95 7.33
N VAL A 214 -10.69 -22.10 7.88
CA VAL A 214 -10.25 -22.57 9.19
C VAL A 214 -9.62 -23.95 9.03
N ALA A 215 -8.37 -24.09 9.47
CA ALA A 215 -7.66 -25.35 9.53
C ALA A 215 -8.11 -26.12 10.78
N ASP A 216 -9.11 -26.97 10.62
CA ASP A 216 -9.67 -27.83 11.66
C ASP A 216 -8.76 -29.06 11.87
N SER A 217 -7.61 -28.80 12.49
CA SER A 217 -6.43 -29.67 12.40
C SER A 217 -6.63 -31.10 12.87
N SER A 218 -7.32 -31.30 14.00
CA SER A 218 -7.50 -32.66 14.54
C SER A 218 -8.65 -33.41 13.86
N ASN A 219 -9.49 -32.71 13.09
CA ASN A 219 -10.47 -33.31 12.19
C ASN A 219 -9.93 -33.48 10.77
N HIS A 220 -8.65 -33.12 10.52
CA HIS A 220 -7.98 -33.32 9.24
C HIS A 220 -8.73 -32.72 8.05
N ARG A 221 -9.26 -31.51 8.23
CA ARG A 221 -10.06 -30.82 7.22
C ARG A 221 -9.88 -29.31 7.30
N ILE A 222 -10.30 -28.63 6.25
CA ILE A 222 -10.45 -27.17 6.22
C ILE A 222 -11.94 -26.87 6.09
N GLN A 223 -12.45 -25.93 6.88
CA GLN A 223 -13.81 -25.44 6.75
C GLN A 223 -13.82 -23.96 6.35
N LYS A 224 -14.66 -23.61 5.38
CA LYS A 224 -15.04 -22.24 5.05
C LYS A 224 -16.24 -21.86 5.91
N ILE A 225 -16.10 -20.84 6.74
CA ILE A 225 -17.09 -20.42 7.72
C ILE A 225 -17.51 -18.99 7.41
N ASP A 226 -18.81 -18.75 7.35
CA ASP A 226 -19.36 -17.40 7.35
C ASP A 226 -19.29 -16.87 8.80
N VAL A 227 -18.53 -15.80 9.03
CA VAL A 227 -18.18 -15.34 10.39
C VAL A 227 -19.35 -14.69 11.13
N TYR A 228 -20.36 -14.18 10.42
CA TYR A 228 -21.52 -13.51 11.02
C TYR A 228 -22.67 -14.47 11.35
N THR A 229 -22.83 -15.53 10.56
CA THR A 229 -23.84 -16.59 10.80
C THR A 229 -23.25 -17.79 11.53
N GLY A 230 -21.93 -17.96 11.49
CA GLY A 230 -21.18 -19.12 11.98
C GLY A 230 -21.47 -20.41 11.24
N LYS A 231 -22.11 -20.34 10.07
CA LYS A 231 -22.42 -21.52 9.26
C LYS A 231 -21.20 -21.95 8.48
N CYS A 232 -21.00 -23.26 8.42
CA CYS A 232 -20.04 -23.84 7.49
C CYS A 232 -20.62 -23.82 6.08
N VAL A 233 -19.94 -23.11 5.19
CA VAL A 233 -20.29 -22.98 3.78
C VAL A 233 -19.73 -24.14 2.97
N GLN A 234 -18.50 -24.56 3.29
CA GLN A 234 -17.81 -25.62 2.56
C GLN A 234 -16.76 -26.31 3.42
N THR A 235 -16.51 -27.59 3.14
CA THR A 235 -15.46 -28.37 3.79
C THR A 235 -14.56 -29.01 2.75
N PHE A 236 -13.26 -29.06 3.04
CA PHE A 236 -12.25 -29.65 2.17
C PHE A 236 -11.34 -30.62 2.93
N GLY A 237 -10.98 -31.68 2.23
CA GLY A 237 -10.03 -32.70 2.66
C GLY A 237 -10.53 -33.62 3.76
N LYS A 238 -9.62 -34.52 4.13
CA LYS A 238 -9.81 -35.64 5.04
C LYS A 238 -8.43 -36.12 5.52
N TYR A 239 -8.40 -37.03 6.49
CA TYR A 239 -7.16 -37.67 6.89
C TYR A 239 -6.50 -38.41 5.72
N GLY A 240 -5.19 -38.20 5.55
CA GLY A 240 -4.38 -38.90 4.55
C GLY A 240 -3.18 -38.08 4.05
N ARG A 241 -2.45 -38.62 3.07
CA ARG A 241 -1.20 -38.04 2.55
C ARG A 241 -1.26 -37.67 1.07
N ALA A 242 -2.35 -38.01 0.39
CA ALA A 242 -2.55 -37.68 -1.02
C ALA A 242 -2.85 -36.18 -1.21
N LYS A 243 -2.91 -35.74 -2.46
CA LYS A 243 -3.26 -34.35 -2.80
C LYS A 243 -4.66 -34.01 -2.24
N GLY A 244 -4.74 -32.98 -1.41
CA GLY A 244 -5.98 -32.55 -0.75
C GLY A 244 -6.31 -33.29 0.54
N GLU A 245 -5.42 -34.13 1.07
CA GLU A 245 -5.55 -34.81 2.36
C GLU A 245 -4.56 -34.27 3.41
N PHE A 246 -4.89 -34.43 4.69
CA PHE A 246 -4.17 -33.84 5.82
C PHE A 246 -3.81 -34.91 6.87
N ALA A 247 -2.53 -35.29 6.98
CA ALA A 247 -2.07 -36.32 7.93
C ALA A 247 -1.52 -35.75 9.25
N GLN A 248 -1.31 -34.44 9.33
CA GLN A 248 -0.72 -33.75 10.49
C GLN A 248 -1.51 -32.47 10.81
N LYS A 249 -1.12 -31.79 11.90
CA LYS A 249 -1.63 -30.44 12.21
C LYS A 249 -1.47 -29.54 10.99
N SER A 250 -2.57 -28.91 10.59
CA SER A 250 -2.65 -28.08 9.41
C SER A 250 -2.75 -26.63 9.84
N ASP A 251 -1.97 -25.76 9.21
CA ASP A 251 -2.17 -24.31 9.28
C ASP A 251 -2.80 -23.84 7.96
N VAL A 252 -3.39 -22.65 7.95
CA VAL A 252 -3.91 -21.99 6.75
C VAL A 252 -3.35 -20.58 6.77
N TYR A 253 -2.53 -20.25 5.77
CA TYR A 253 -2.07 -18.89 5.52
C TYR A 253 -2.17 -18.57 4.03
N PHE A 254 -2.30 -17.28 3.73
CA PHE A 254 -2.22 -16.78 2.35
C PHE A 254 -0.79 -16.35 2.04
N ASP A 255 -0.31 -16.70 0.85
CA ASP A 255 0.84 -16.01 0.26
C ASP A 255 0.42 -14.65 -0.32
N GLN A 256 1.38 -13.86 -0.83
CA GLN A 256 1.12 -12.55 -1.43
C GLN A 256 0.16 -12.61 -2.64
N GLU A 257 -0.06 -13.79 -3.22
CA GLU A 257 -0.98 -14.02 -4.34
C GLU A 257 -2.36 -14.53 -3.88
N ARG A 258 -2.65 -14.53 -2.56
CA ARG A 258 -3.87 -15.08 -1.96
C ARG A 258 -4.10 -16.57 -2.27
N ARG A 259 -3.04 -17.35 -2.51
CA ARG A 259 -3.16 -18.81 -2.59
C ARG A 259 -3.13 -19.41 -1.18
N THR A 260 -3.97 -20.40 -0.95
CA THR A 260 -4.05 -21.11 0.32
C THR A 260 -2.85 -22.04 0.46
N ALA A 261 -1.97 -21.77 1.42
CA ALA A 261 -0.92 -22.69 1.80
C ALA A 261 -1.34 -23.44 3.07
N CYS A 262 -1.40 -24.78 2.97
CA CYS A 262 -1.53 -25.65 4.13
C CYS A 262 -0.21 -26.39 4.32
N ASN A 263 0.53 -26.02 5.37
CA ASN A 263 1.85 -26.59 5.58
C ASN A 263 1.77 -28.06 6.02
N ARG A 264 2.73 -28.88 5.53
CA ARG A 264 3.13 -30.16 6.12
C ARG A 264 4.08 -29.84 7.27
N GLY A 265 3.85 -30.39 8.46
CA GLY A 265 4.72 -30.15 9.61
C GLY A 265 6.19 -30.43 9.31
N ILE A 266 7.06 -29.60 9.90
CA ILE A 266 8.50 -29.84 10.04
C ILE A 266 8.70 -31.15 10.82
#